data_AF-A0A656JQ59-F1
#
_entry.id   AF-A0A656JQ59-F1
#
_cell.length_a   1.000
_cell.length_b   1.000
_cell.length_c   1.000
_cell.angle_alpha   90.00
_cell.angle_beta   90.00
_cell.angle_gamma   90.00
#
_symmetry.space_group_name_H-M   'P 1'
#
loop_
_entity.id
_entity.type
_entity.pdbx_description
1 polymer ?
#
loop_
_entity_poly.entity_id
_entity_poly.type
_entity_poly.pdbx_seq_one_letter_code
_entity_poly.pdbx_strand_id
1 'polypeptide(L)'
;VNERDQQLYRQALDASVPVALTQGDKRYGGVFFSNGQVLAVEEDHNTHRLVAIDVADGLRQLLWIEWQRPHQPWTRSRLMCAAKQDDGQWGAAVCIAGDGAEESLQQPRFDAQSRLYCLTDRGGFWQPWGETQSGFAALAAAPADHASAPWQLGSCTWLPINDGYLASWSQDGSGVLGLCQADGSAEDFSVGYSRFRSL
;
A
#
# COMPACT_ATOMS: atom_id res chain seq x y z
N VAL A 1 9.30 -9.33 -13.93
CA VAL A 1 8.39 -10.49 -14.10
C VAL A 1 8.93 -11.32 -15.23
N ASN A 2 8.99 -12.64 -15.10
CA ASN A 2 9.33 -13.52 -16.21
C ASN A 2 8.07 -13.85 -17.02
N GLU A 3 8.12 -13.74 -18.35
CA GLU A 3 6.94 -13.94 -19.19
C GLU A 3 6.43 -15.39 -19.17
N ARG A 4 7.36 -16.35 -19.05
CA ARG A 4 7.06 -17.78 -19.13
C ARG A 4 6.16 -18.28 -18.00
N ASP A 5 6.37 -17.77 -16.79
CA ASP A 5 5.72 -18.27 -15.56
C ASP A 5 4.98 -17.17 -14.79
N GLN A 6 5.09 -15.91 -15.25
CA GLN A 6 4.51 -14.74 -14.61
C GLN A 6 4.95 -14.57 -13.15
N GLN A 7 6.13 -15.08 -12.77
CA GLN A 7 6.70 -14.95 -11.42
C GLN A 7 7.62 -13.73 -11.30
N LEU A 8 7.83 -13.30 -10.06
CA LEU A 8 8.78 -12.24 -9.73
C LEU A 8 10.17 -12.83 -9.51
N TYR A 9 11.17 -12.18 -10.10
CA TYR A 9 12.57 -12.54 -9.98
C TYR A 9 13.38 -11.31 -9.63
N ARG A 10 14.37 -11.49 -8.76
CA ARG A 10 15.43 -10.52 -8.50
C ARG A 10 16.65 -10.89 -9.33
N GLN A 11 17.05 -9.98 -10.21
CA GLN A 11 18.26 -10.09 -11.01
C GLN A 11 19.32 -9.16 -10.43
N ALA A 12 20.46 -9.69 -10.00
CA ALA A 12 21.61 -8.86 -9.66
C ALA A 12 22.31 -8.37 -10.95
N LEU A 13 22.99 -7.21 -10.88
CA LEU A 13 23.67 -6.59 -12.03
C LEU A 13 24.98 -7.29 -12.43
N ASP A 14 25.36 -8.35 -11.72
CA ASP A 14 26.56 -9.15 -11.95
C ASP A 14 26.35 -10.32 -12.93
N ALA A 15 25.22 -10.34 -13.63
CA ALA A 15 24.80 -11.41 -14.54
C ALA A 15 24.68 -12.81 -13.89
N SER A 16 24.58 -12.87 -12.56
CA SER A 16 24.21 -14.11 -11.87
C SER A 16 22.80 -14.58 -12.26
N VAL A 17 22.48 -15.84 -11.98
CA VAL A 17 21.15 -16.40 -12.28
C VAL A 17 20.09 -15.63 -11.47
N PRO A 18 18.99 -15.15 -12.10
CA PRO A 18 17.93 -14.46 -11.38
C PRO A 18 17.32 -15.36 -10.31
N VAL A 19 17.15 -14.81 -9.11
CA VAL A 19 16.61 -15.52 -7.94
C VAL A 19 15.09 -15.28 -7.88
N ALA A 20 14.32 -16.36 -7.85
CA ALA A 20 12.87 -16.27 -7.71
C ALA A 20 12.50 -15.63 -6.36
N LEU A 21 11.66 -14.59 -6.42
CA LEU A 21 11.03 -13.99 -5.25
C LEU A 21 9.68 -14.66 -4.93
N THR A 22 9.01 -15.19 -5.95
CA THR A 22 7.72 -15.90 -5.85
C THR A 22 7.77 -17.23 -6.59
N GLN A 23 6.91 -18.17 -6.19
CA GLN A 23 6.70 -19.46 -6.85
C GLN A 23 5.21 -19.85 -6.74
N GLY A 24 4.77 -20.81 -7.57
CA GLY A 24 3.41 -21.37 -7.56
C GLY A 24 2.54 -20.91 -8.72
N ASP A 25 1.22 -21.06 -8.57
CA ASP A 25 0.25 -20.90 -9.68
C ASP A 25 -0.26 -19.47 -9.87
N LYS A 26 0.13 -18.55 -8.99
CA LYS A 26 -0.33 -17.17 -9.00
C LYS A 26 0.46 -16.33 -9.99
N ARG A 27 -0.17 -15.32 -10.60
CA ARG A 27 0.46 -14.49 -11.64
C ARG A 27 0.76 -13.10 -11.09
N TYR A 28 1.92 -12.53 -11.44
CA TYR A 28 2.34 -11.23 -10.93
C TYR A 28 2.57 -10.22 -12.06
N GLY A 29 2.09 -8.99 -11.90
CA GLY A 29 2.24 -7.88 -12.86
C GLY A 29 2.45 -6.53 -12.18
N GLY A 30 2.63 -5.45 -12.97
CA GLY A 30 2.65 -4.08 -12.43
C GLY A 30 3.70 -3.86 -11.34
N VAL A 31 4.94 -4.29 -11.60
CA VAL A 31 5.99 -4.35 -10.58
C VAL A 31 6.59 -2.96 -10.30
N PHE A 32 6.67 -2.60 -9.03
CA PHE A 32 7.34 -1.40 -8.54
C PHE A 32 8.30 -1.76 -7.40
N PHE A 33 9.47 -1.13 -7.35
CA PHE A 33 10.45 -1.36 -6.29
C PHE A 33 10.67 -0.08 -5.48
N SER A 34 10.58 -0.18 -4.16
CA SER A 34 10.87 0.93 -3.24
C SER A 34 11.34 0.39 -1.90
N ASN A 35 12.38 1.01 -1.32
CA ASN A 35 12.92 0.70 0.02
C ASN A 35 13.13 -0.79 0.31
N GLY A 36 13.69 -1.55 -0.64
CA GLY A 36 13.94 -2.98 -0.43
C GLY A 36 12.71 -3.86 -0.59
N GLN A 37 11.58 -3.32 -1.05
CA GLN A 37 10.34 -4.05 -1.26
C GLN A 37 9.91 -4.00 -2.73
N VAL A 38 9.30 -5.09 -3.18
CA VAL A 38 8.67 -5.22 -4.50
C VAL A 38 7.17 -5.21 -4.34
N LEU A 39 6.50 -4.18 -4.84
CA LEU A 39 5.06 -4.16 -5.04
C LEU A 39 4.70 -4.82 -6.37
N ALA A 40 3.68 -5.67 -6.38
CA ALA A 40 3.17 -6.31 -7.59
C ALA A 40 1.66 -6.57 -7.49
N VAL A 41 0.99 -6.67 -8.63
CA VAL A 41 -0.36 -7.20 -8.71
C VAL A 41 -0.28 -8.71 -8.77
N GLU A 42 -0.72 -9.40 -7.72
CA GLU A 42 -0.97 -10.84 -7.73
C GLU A 42 -2.41 -11.10 -8.24
N GLU A 43 -2.53 -11.92 -9.27
CA GLU A 43 -3.80 -12.40 -9.80
C GLU A 43 -4.00 -13.88 -9.46
N ASP A 44 -5.17 -14.17 -8.88
CA ASP A 44 -5.63 -15.51 -8.53
C ASP A 44 -7.12 -15.65 -8.85
N HIS A 45 -7.42 -16.29 -9.99
CA HIS A 45 -8.78 -16.48 -10.51
C HIS A 45 -9.61 -15.18 -10.61
N ASN A 46 -10.52 -14.95 -9.66
CA ASN A 46 -11.41 -13.79 -9.59
C ASN A 46 -10.91 -12.73 -8.58
N THR A 47 -9.75 -12.96 -7.99
CA THR A 47 -9.16 -12.12 -6.95
C THR A 47 -7.91 -11.46 -7.51
N HIS A 48 -7.86 -10.14 -7.39
CA HIS A 48 -6.70 -9.33 -7.74
C HIS A 48 -6.19 -8.65 -6.46
N ARG A 49 -4.88 -8.66 -6.25
CA ARG A 49 -4.25 -8.26 -4.99
C ARG A 49 -3.01 -7.40 -5.26
N LEU A 50 -2.78 -6.32 -4.54
CA LEU A 50 -1.54 -5.54 -4.62
C LEU A 50 -0.56 -5.99 -3.53
N VAL A 51 0.34 -6.93 -3.81
CA VAL A 51 1.25 -7.52 -2.82
C VAL A 51 2.58 -6.77 -2.71
N ALA A 52 3.08 -6.56 -1.48
CA ALA A 52 4.42 -6.05 -1.20
C ALA A 52 5.36 -7.17 -0.67
N ILE A 53 6.55 -7.32 -1.26
CA ILE A 53 7.50 -8.41 -0.98
C ILE A 53 8.87 -7.84 -0.58
N ASP A 54 9.30 -8.08 0.66
CA ASP A 54 10.62 -7.65 1.16
C ASP A 54 11.77 -8.50 0.59
N VAL A 55 12.87 -7.84 0.23
CA VAL A 55 14.04 -8.40 -0.47
C VAL A 55 15.23 -8.68 0.47
N ALA A 56 15.28 -8.17 1.71
CA ALA A 56 16.52 -8.06 2.50
C ALA A 56 16.78 -9.20 3.52
N ASP A 57 15.82 -9.53 4.39
CA ASP A 57 16.12 -10.23 5.66
C ASP A 57 15.10 -11.30 6.09
N GLY A 58 14.01 -11.47 5.35
CA GLY A 58 13.12 -12.62 5.52
C GLY A 58 12.16 -12.57 6.73
N LEU A 59 12.24 -11.52 7.54
CA LEU A 59 11.15 -10.82 8.25
C LEU A 59 9.97 -10.46 7.35
N ARG A 60 9.08 -11.39 6.95
CA ARG A 60 8.09 -11.08 5.90
C ARG A 60 6.67 -10.98 6.43
N GLN A 61 6.12 -9.78 6.38
CA GLN A 61 4.68 -9.58 6.35
C GLN A 61 4.32 -9.16 4.92
N LEU A 62 3.42 -9.91 4.29
CA LEU A 62 2.82 -9.55 3.02
C LEU A 62 1.65 -8.64 3.32
N LEU A 63 1.65 -7.43 2.77
CA LEU A 63 0.56 -6.48 2.91
C LEU A 63 -0.02 -6.19 1.53
N TRP A 64 -1.34 -6.27 1.39
CA TRP A 64 -1.99 -6.01 0.12
C TRP A 64 -3.40 -5.44 0.19
N ILE A 65 -3.81 -4.83 -0.92
CA ILE A 65 -5.21 -4.49 -1.20
C ILE A 65 -5.76 -5.54 -2.15
N GLU A 66 -6.93 -6.10 -1.85
CA GLU A 66 -7.66 -6.94 -2.79
C GLU A 66 -9.10 -6.49 -2.98
N TRP A 67 -9.67 -6.84 -4.12
CA TRP A 67 -11.09 -6.65 -4.38
C TRP A 67 -11.61 -7.82 -5.21
N GLN A 68 -12.92 -7.94 -5.27
CA GLN A 68 -13.59 -8.99 -6.02
C GLN A 68 -14.71 -8.40 -6.85
N ARG A 69 -14.89 -8.93 -8.08
CA ARG A 69 -16.03 -8.59 -8.92
C ARG A 69 -17.35 -8.87 -8.17
N PRO A 70 -18.38 -8.03 -8.36
CA PRO A 70 -18.48 -6.93 -9.34
C PRO A 70 -17.82 -5.61 -8.90
N HIS A 71 -17.32 -5.54 -7.67
CA HIS A 71 -16.75 -4.31 -7.13
C HIS A 71 -15.45 -3.93 -7.84
N GLN A 72 -15.21 -2.62 -7.90
CA GLN A 72 -13.99 -1.99 -8.37
C GLN A 72 -13.13 -1.60 -7.16
N PRO A 73 -11.81 -1.39 -7.32
CA PRO A 73 -10.94 -1.04 -6.20
C PRO A 73 -11.33 0.29 -5.52
N TRP A 74 -11.97 1.21 -6.25
CA TRP A 74 -12.51 2.46 -5.74
C TRP A 74 -13.94 2.36 -5.15
N THR A 75 -14.60 1.20 -5.22
CA THR A 75 -15.92 1.00 -4.60
C THR A 75 -15.85 0.12 -3.37
N ARG A 76 -15.04 -0.95 -3.42
CA ARG A 76 -14.89 -1.87 -2.30
C ARG A 76 -13.62 -2.68 -2.44
N SER A 77 -12.83 -2.71 -1.38
CA SER A 77 -11.59 -3.47 -1.29
C SER A 77 -11.31 -3.91 0.15
N ARG A 78 -10.35 -4.79 0.33
CA ARG A 78 -9.91 -5.29 1.63
C ARG A 78 -8.42 -5.08 1.78
N LEU A 79 -8.02 -4.65 2.97
CA LEU A 79 -6.64 -4.61 3.39
C LEU A 79 -6.30 -5.90 4.09
N MET A 80 -5.34 -6.62 3.53
CA MET A 80 -5.01 -7.97 3.95
C MET A 80 -3.54 -8.05 4.35
N CYS A 81 -3.25 -8.86 5.37
CA CYS A 81 -1.91 -9.13 5.82
C CYS A 81 -1.67 -10.64 5.93
N ALA A 82 -0.45 -11.11 5.65
CA ALA A 82 -0.03 -12.48 5.95
C ALA A 82 1.41 -12.47 6.47
N ALA A 83 1.62 -13.08 7.64
CA ALA A 83 2.96 -13.28 8.17
C ALA A 83 3.60 -14.51 7.53
N LYS A 84 4.90 -14.42 7.24
CA LYS A 84 5.70 -15.57 6.85
C LYS A 84 6.09 -16.38 8.07
N GLN A 85 5.98 -17.70 7.94
CA GLN A 85 6.31 -18.68 8.97
C GLN A 85 7.80 -19.06 8.89
N ASP A 86 8.30 -19.63 9.98
CA ASP A 86 9.70 -20.05 10.11
C ASP A 86 10.13 -21.09 9.06
N ASP A 87 9.18 -21.85 8.52
CA ASP A 87 9.39 -22.85 7.46
C ASP A 87 9.51 -22.25 6.05
N GLY A 88 9.39 -20.93 5.94
CA GLY A 88 9.47 -20.21 4.68
C GLY A 88 8.13 -20.02 3.96
N GLN A 89 7.02 -20.59 4.46
CA GLN A 89 5.69 -20.45 3.88
C GLN A 89 4.97 -19.20 4.38
N TRP A 90 3.92 -18.79 3.67
CA TRP A 90 3.03 -17.73 4.14
C TRP A 90 1.94 -18.33 5.01
N GLY A 91 1.70 -17.72 6.18
CA GLY A 91 0.57 -18.05 7.03
C GLY A 91 -0.76 -17.63 6.41
N ALA A 92 -1.85 -17.90 7.13
CA ALA A 92 -3.19 -17.52 6.68
C ALA A 92 -3.31 -16.01 6.50
N ALA A 93 -3.91 -15.61 5.38
CA ALA A 93 -4.26 -14.21 5.12
C ALA A 93 -5.30 -13.74 6.15
N VAL A 94 -5.02 -12.60 6.80
CA VAL A 94 -5.89 -11.93 7.75
C VAL A 94 -6.39 -10.64 7.12
N CYS A 95 -7.70 -10.42 7.14
CA CYS A 95 -8.28 -9.13 6.75
C CYS A 95 -8.14 -8.14 7.92
N ILE A 96 -7.44 -7.04 7.69
CA ILE A 96 -7.18 -5.99 8.68
C ILE A 96 -8.30 -4.93 8.63
N ALA A 97 -8.78 -4.60 7.44
CA ALA A 97 -9.83 -3.61 7.22
C ALA A 97 -10.57 -3.84 5.89
N GLY A 98 -11.79 -3.29 5.76
CA GLY A 98 -12.61 -3.42 4.56
C GLY A 98 -13.46 -4.70 4.48
N ASP A 99 -13.52 -5.51 5.55
CA ASP A 99 -14.37 -6.70 5.56
C ASP A 99 -15.83 -6.32 5.81
N GLY A 100 -16.67 -6.48 4.78
CA GLY A 100 -18.12 -6.30 4.90
C GLY A 100 -18.69 -4.95 4.42
N ALA A 101 -18.06 -3.82 4.75
CA ALA A 101 -18.54 -2.49 4.34
C ALA A 101 -18.15 -2.11 2.89
N GLU A 102 -18.86 -1.14 2.30
CA GLU A 102 -18.38 -0.44 1.10
C GLU A 102 -17.30 0.56 1.53
N GLU A 103 -16.05 0.18 1.28
CA GLU A 103 -14.85 0.90 1.67
C GLU A 103 -13.75 0.66 0.64
N SER A 104 -13.13 1.73 0.15
CA SER A 104 -11.98 1.69 -0.75
C SER A 104 -10.70 2.01 0.02
N LEU A 105 -9.87 0.99 0.19
CA LEU A 105 -8.55 1.05 0.80
C LEU A 105 -7.49 1.05 -0.29
N GLN A 106 -6.47 1.87 -0.14
CA GLN A 106 -5.37 1.98 -1.11
C GLN A 106 -4.04 2.36 -0.46
N GLN A 107 -2.96 2.18 -1.21
CA GLN A 107 -1.59 2.53 -0.81
C GLN A 107 -1.21 2.03 0.61
N PRO A 108 -1.33 0.72 0.87
CA PRO A 108 -1.02 0.18 2.19
C PRO A 108 0.50 0.14 2.41
N ARG A 109 0.94 0.40 3.64
CA ARG A 109 2.36 0.54 3.98
C ARG A 109 2.62 0.07 5.40
N PHE A 110 3.86 -0.32 5.66
CA PHE A 110 4.41 -0.39 7.00
C PHE A 110 5.25 0.85 7.30
N ASP A 111 5.28 1.26 8.57
CA ASP A 111 6.32 2.17 9.04
C ASP A 111 7.58 1.40 9.49
N ALA A 112 8.56 2.13 10.03
CA ALA A 112 9.81 1.56 10.53
C ALA A 112 9.65 0.69 11.78
N GLN A 113 8.47 0.68 12.42
CA GLN A 113 8.11 -0.15 13.57
C GLN A 113 7.18 -1.30 13.19
N SER A 114 7.02 -1.57 11.88
CA SER A 114 6.13 -2.59 11.34
C SER A 114 4.65 -2.39 11.68
N ARG A 115 4.25 -1.15 12.02
CA ARG A 115 2.83 -0.79 12.15
C ARG A 115 2.25 -0.61 10.76
N LEU A 116 1.05 -1.15 10.56
CA LEU A 116 0.36 -1.15 9.28
C LEU A 116 -0.52 0.08 9.12
N TYR A 117 -0.47 0.67 7.94
CA TYR A 117 -1.27 1.82 7.55
C TYR A 117 -1.82 1.69 6.12
N CYS A 118 -2.84 2.47 5.79
CA CYS A 118 -3.30 2.67 4.42
C CYS A 118 -4.04 4.02 4.29
N LEU A 119 -4.48 4.33 3.08
CA LEU A 119 -5.56 5.31 2.87
C LEU A 119 -6.89 4.56 2.80
N THR A 120 -7.95 5.12 3.37
CA THR A 120 -9.32 4.62 3.20
C THR A 120 -10.31 5.76 3.07
N ASP A 121 -11.35 5.58 2.26
CA ASP A 121 -12.48 6.50 2.07
C ASP A 121 -13.57 6.38 3.14
N ARG A 122 -13.38 5.53 4.15
CA ARG A 122 -14.34 5.30 5.24
C ARG A 122 -14.83 6.59 5.92
N GLY A 123 -13.98 7.62 5.96
CA GLY A 123 -14.28 8.94 6.54
C GLY A 123 -14.92 9.95 5.58
N GLY A 124 -15.23 9.56 4.35
CA GLY A 124 -15.75 10.43 3.28
C GLY A 124 -14.69 10.98 2.33
N PHE A 125 -13.41 10.87 2.68
CA PHE A 125 -12.25 11.18 1.86
C PHE A 125 -11.21 10.07 2.00
N TRP A 126 -10.37 9.83 0.98
CA TRP A 126 -9.22 8.94 1.14
C TRP A 126 -8.21 9.55 2.11
N GLN A 127 -8.22 9.11 3.36
CA GLN A 127 -7.39 9.64 4.44
C GLN A 127 -6.53 8.54 5.08
N PRO A 128 -5.40 8.90 5.73
CA PRO A 128 -4.56 7.95 6.42
C PRO A 128 -5.26 7.30 7.62
N TRP A 129 -5.22 5.96 7.65
CA TRP A 129 -5.64 5.12 8.77
C TRP A 129 -4.52 4.13 9.08
N GLY A 130 -4.43 3.69 10.34
CA GLY A 130 -3.39 2.76 10.73
C GLY A 130 -3.61 2.07 12.06
N GLU A 131 -2.71 1.15 12.36
CA GLU A 131 -2.64 0.46 13.64
C GLU A 131 -2.28 1.43 14.77
N THR A 132 -3.17 1.46 15.77
CA THR A 132 -2.98 2.18 17.03
C THR A 132 -3.07 1.19 18.19
N GLN A 133 -2.75 1.65 19.41
CA GLN A 133 -2.93 0.83 20.61
C GLN A 133 -4.39 0.36 20.81
N SER A 134 -5.36 1.10 20.25
CA SER A 134 -6.79 0.79 20.29
C SER A 134 -7.30 0.02 19.06
N GLY A 135 -6.42 -0.38 18.14
CA GLY A 135 -6.77 -1.04 16.88
C GLY A 135 -6.65 -0.11 15.67
N PHE A 136 -7.30 -0.50 14.56
CA PHE A 136 -7.19 0.22 13.30
C PHE A 136 -8.07 1.48 13.29
N ALA A 137 -7.45 2.66 13.24
CA ALA A 137 -8.12 3.94 13.43
C ALA A 137 -7.60 5.05 12.49
N ALA A 138 -8.41 6.10 12.32
CA ALA A 138 -8.03 7.29 11.55
C ALA A 138 -6.86 8.03 12.21
N LEU A 139 -5.93 8.52 11.40
CA LEU A 139 -4.95 9.51 11.83
C LEU A 139 -5.57 10.91 11.74
N ALA A 140 -5.02 11.86 12.50
CA ALA A 140 -5.38 13.26 12.34
C ALA A 140 -5.00 13.73 10.93
N ALA A 141 -5.99 14.17 10.16
CA ALA A 141 -5.83 14.54 8.76
C ALA A 141 -6.81 15.65 8.37
N ALA A 142 -6.44 16.46 7.37
CA ALA A 142 -7.37 17.40 6.75
C ALA A 142 -8.55 16.64 6.12
N PRO A 143 -9.79 17.17 6.16
CA PRO A 143 -10.97 16.57 5.52
C PRO A 143 -10.89 16.73 4.00
N ALA A 144 -9.97 15.98 3.38
CA ALA A 144 -9.56 16.09 2.00
C ALA A 144 -8.99 14.76 1.49
N ASP A 145 -9.10 14.54 0.19
CA ASP A 145 -8.55 13.35 -0.47
C ASP A 145 -7.01 13.43 -0.54
N HIS A 146 -6.35 12.50 0.15
CA HIS A 146 -4.90 12.30 0.10
C HIS A 146 -4.47 11.40 -1.07
N ALA A 147 -5.42 10.94 -1.87
CA ALA A 147 -5.19 10.25 -3.13
C ALA A 147 -6.42 10.39 -4.03
N SER A 148 -6.20 10.30 -5.35
CA SER A 148 -7.31 10.06 -6.26
C SER A 148 -7.87 8.65 -6.08
N ALA A 149 -9.07 8.41 -6.63
CA ALA A 149 -9.57 7.04 -6.82
C ALA A 149 -8.51 6.15 -7.52
N PRO A 150 -8.31 4.90 -7.06
CA PRO A 150 -7.26 3.99 -7.55
C PRO A 150 -7.57 3.39 -8.94
N TRP A 151 -7.68 4.24 -9.97
CA TRP A 151 -7.81 3.81 -11.38
C TRP A 151 -6.52 3.21 -11.93
N GLN A 152 -5.39 3.72 -11.43
CA GLN A 152 -4.03 3.30 -11.76
C GLN A 152 -3.36 2.78 -10.50
N LEU A 153 -2.47 1.81 -10.69
CA LEU A 153 -1.69 1.22 -9.61
C LEU A 153 -0.36 1.95 -9.44
N GLY A 154 0.24 1.82 -8.26
CA GLY A 154 1.56 2.37 -7.98
C GLY A 154 1.60 3.84 -7.59
N SER A 155 0.44 4.48 -7.40
CA SER A 155 0.38 5.82 -6.80
C SER A 155 1.06 5.83 -5.44
N CYS A 156 1.86 6.87 -5.19
CA CYS A 156 2.52 7.11 -3.92
C CYS A 156 2.28 8.56 -3.54
N THR A 157 1.19 8.85 -2.84
CA THR A 157 0.82 10.22 -2.44
C THR A 157 1.00 10.46 -0.96
N TRP A 158 1.38 9.44 -0.21
CA TRP A 158 1.54 9.51 1.24
C TRP A 158 2.57 8.49 1.73
N LEU A 159 3.28 8.82 2.82
CA LEU A 159 4.28 7.99 3.49
C LEU A 159 4.17 8.16 5.01
N PRO A 160 3.96 7.07 5.79
CA PRO A 160 4.04 7.14 7.24
C PRO A 160 5.49 7.39 7.67
N ILE A 161 5.66 8.20 8.71
CA ILE A 161 6.94 8.45 9.38
C ILE A 161 6.71 8.33 10.90
N ASN A 162 7.78 8.30 11.69
CA ASN A 162 7.71 7.96 13.13
C ASN A 162 6.55 8.65 13.88
N ASP A 163 6.47 9.99 13.78
CA ASP A 163 5.51 10.82 14.52
C ASP A 163 4.43 11.47 13.63
N GLY A 164 4.11 10.84 12.49
CA GLY A 164 3.12 11.39 11.57
C GLY A 164 3.20 10.82 10.16
N TYR A 165 3.02 11.67 9.15
CA TYR A 165 3.14 11.28 7.76
C TYR A 165 3.51 12.46 6.86
N LEU A 166 4.19 12.17 5.75
CA LEU A 166 4.32 13.08 4.62
C LEU A 166 3.22 12.74 3.60
N ALA A 167 2.45 13.72 3.14
CA ALA A 167 1.44 13.48 2.12
C ALA A 167 1.22 14.67 1.20
N SER A 168 0.67 14.37 0.02
CA SER A 168 -0.02 15.35 -0.80
C SER A 168 -1.52 15.08 -0.80
N TRP A 169 -2.34 16.14 -0.69
CA TRP A 169 -3.81 16.04 -0.74
C TRP A 169 -4.40 17.18 -1.58
N SER A 170 -5.67 17.04 -1.97
CA SER A 170 -6.41 18.06 -2.72
C SER A 170 -7.28 18.89 -1.78
N GLN A 171 -7.02 20.19 -1.67
CA GLN A 171 -7.78 21.14 -0.86
C GLN A 171 -8.17 22.35 -1.70
N ASP A 172 -9.45 22.68 -1.71
CA ASP A 172 -10.01 23.84 -2.43
C ASP A 172 -9.59 23.92 -3.92
N GLY A 173 -9.44 22.76 -4.56
CA GLY A 173 -9.04 22.64 -5.97
C GLY A 173 -7.53 22.77 -6.23
N SER A 174 -6.71 22.91 -5.19
CA SER A 174 -5.25 22.91 -5.27
C SER A 174 -4.65 21.69 -4.57
N GLY A 175 -3.55 21.17 -5.09
CA GLY A 175 -2.71 20.23 -4.35
C GLY A 175 -1.96 20.95 -3.23
N VAL A 176 -1.92 20.34 -2.06
CA VAL A 176 -1.08 20.71 -0.92
C VAL A 176 -0.10 19.57 -0.69
N LEU A 177 1.15 19.89 -0.38
CA LEU A 177 2.16 18.95 0.13
C LEU A 177 2.47 19.34 1.56
N GLY A 178 2.39 18.40 2.49
CA GLY A 178 2.66 18.73 3.89
C GLY A 178 3.16 17.57 4.73
N LEU A 179 3.87 17.96 5.78
CA LEU A 179 4.33 17.09 6.85
C LEU A 179 3.34 17.18 8.01
N CYS A 180 2.53 16.14 8.17
CA CYS A 180 1.48 16.06 9.18
C CYS A 180 2.00 15.34 10.41
N GLN A 181 1.79 15.92 11.59
CA GLN A 181 2.15 15.36 12.89
C GLN A 181 0.96 14.61 13.51
N ALA A 182 1.24 13.74 14.48
CA ALA A 182 0.21 12.98 15.19
C ALA A 182 -0.83 13.84 15.94
N ASP A 183 -0.47 15.08 16.31
CA ASP A 183 -1.39 16.04 16.94
C ASP A 183 -2.33 16.75 15.95
N GLY A 184 -2.18 16.47 14.65
CA GLY A 184 -2.97 17.05 13.56
C GLY A 184 -2.41 18.37 13.01
N SER A 185 -1.30 18.87 13.56
CA SER A 185 -0.58 19.99 12.93
C SER A 185 0.05 19.54 11.62
N ALA A 186 0.05 20.44 10.63
CA ALA A 186 0.63 20.19 9.32
C ALA A 186 1.52 21.37 8.91
N GLU A 187 2.77 21.07 8.58
CA GLU A 187 3.69 22.03 7.97
C GLU A 187 3.54 21.97 6.45
N ASP A 188 3.31 23.13 5.82
CA ASP A 188 3.10 23.26 4.37
C ASP A 188 4.45 23.33 3.63
N PHE A 189 4.66 22.36 2.73
CA PHE A 189 5.80 22.23 1.84
C PHE A 189 5.44 22.47 0.36
N SER A 190 4.29 23.08 0.08
CA SER A 190 3.80 23.28 -1.29
C SER A 190 4.63 24.32 -2.05
N VAL A 191 5.17 25.33 -1.37
CA VAL A 191 6.06 26.38 -1.91
C VAL A 191 5.58 26.95 -3.27
N GLY A 192 4.27 27.19 -3.39
CA GLY A 192 3.64 27.74 -4.60
C GLY A 192 3.32 26.74 -5.72
N TYR A 193 3.63 25.46 -5.54
CA TYR A 193 3.15 24.38 -6.41
C TYR A 193 1.75 23.93 -6.00
N SER A 194 0.93 23.55 -6.98
CA SER A 194 -0.48 23.19 -6.78
C SER A 194 -0.82 21.79 -7.31
N ARG A 195 0.18 20.98 -7.67
CA ARG A 195 -0.01 19.62 -8.17
C ARG A 195 1.19 18.73 -7.85
N PHE A 196 0.92 17.66 -7.12
CA PHE A 196 1.89 16.64 -6.76
C PHE A 196 1.41 15.30 -7.33
N ARG A 197 2.29 14.53 -7.98
CA ARG A 197 1.93 13.27 -8.65
C ARG A 197 2.41 12.03 -7.90
N SER A 198 3.55 12.15 -7.23
CA SER A 198 4.15 11.10 -6.41
C SER A 198 5.09 11.75 -5.40
N LEU A 199 5.21 11.11 -4.24
CA LEU A 199 6.33 11.21 -3.31
C LEU A 199 7.44 10.25 -3.72
#